data_AF-A0AAW2LKM3-F1
#
_entry.id   AF-A0AAW2LKM3-F1
#
_cell.length_a   1.000
_cell.length_b   1.000
_cell.length_c   1.000
_cell.angle_alpha   90.00
_cell.angle_beta   90.00
_cell.angle_gamma   90.00
#
_symmetry.space_group_name_H-M   'P 1'
#
loop_
_entity.id
_entity.type
_entity.pdbx_description
1 polymer ?
#
loop_
_entity_poly.entity_id
_entity_poly.type
_entity_poly.pdbx_seq_one_letter_code
_entity_poly.pdbx_strand_id
1 'polypeptide(L)'
;MENAIRDSPNIPIQQLKNTILRKCNVEVRFKVLRAKKTALEAIRGAEKQYEYLWNYCETVRQHNPGSKLIQKGQLLVAVGRDGNDNMVPIALAIVPIENRETWTWFVSELLEDIGGLGTNKWSFISDRQKGLIDALKELVPESEH
;
A
#
# COMPACT_ATOMS: atom_id res chain seq x y z
N MET A 1 18.76 -19.44 -8.42
CA MET A 1 17.88 -19.58 -7.22
C MET A 1 16.93 -18.40 -7.13
N GLU A 2 17.39 -17.18 -7.46
CA GLU A 2 16.56 -15.98 -7.58
C GLU A 2 15.32 -16.16 -8.45
N ASN A 3 15.42 -16.74 -9.66
CA ASN A 3 14.25 -16.94 -10.53
C ASN A 3 13.16 -17.81 -9.86
N ALA A 4 13.54 -18.90 -9.18
CA ALA A 4 12.59 -19.75 -8.47
C ALA A 4 11.93 -19.05 -7.26
N ILE A 5 12.63 -18.11 -6.62
CA ILE A 5 12.10 -17.30 -5.51
C ILE A 5 11.24 -16.15 -6.05
N ARG A 6 11.57 -15.60 -7.22
CA ARG A 6 10.79 -14.59 -7.93
C ARG A 6 9.42 -15.13 -8.36
N ASP A 7 9.42 -16.33 -8.94
CA ASP A 7 8.19 -16.97 -9.45
C ASP A 7 7.32 -17.55 -8.32
N SER A 8 7.88 -17.79 -7.14
CA SER A 8 7.16 -18.36 -5.99
C SER A 8 7.75 -17.91 -4.65
N PRO A 9 7.48 -16.67 -4.20
CA PRO A 9 8.13 -16.06 -3.03
C PRO A 9 7.83 -16.80 -1.70
N ASN A 10 6.69 -17.49 -1.63
CA ASN A 10 6.27 -18.23 -0.44
C ASN A 10 6.74 -19.70 -0.40
N ILE A 11 7.69 -20.12 -1.24
CA ILE A 11 8.22 -21.50 -1.21
C ILE A 11 8.67 -21.88 0.22
N PRO A 12 8.13 -22.99 0.78
CA PRO A 12 8.58 -23.56 2.04
C PRO A 12 10.08 -23.85 2.06
N ILE A 13 10.72 -23.60 3.19
CA ILE A 13 12.18 -23.73 3.34
C ILE A 13 12.66 -25.16 3.09
N GLN A 14 11.84 -26.16 3.45
CA GLN A 14 12.13 -27.57 3.19
C GLN A 14 12.13 -27.89 1.69
N GLN A 15 11.18 -27.33 0.92
CA GLN A 15 11.20 -27.46 -0.53
C GLN A 15 12.42 -26.80 -1.16
N LEU A 16 12.83 -25.63 -0.64
CA LEU A 16 14.05 -24.95 -1.06
C LEU A 16 15.32 -25.79 -0.78
N LYS A 17 15.43 -26.39 0.41
CA LYS A 17 16.51 -27.33 0.76
C LYS A 17 16.56 -28.53 -0.18
N ASN A 18 15.41 -29.16 -0.41
CA ASN A 18 15.31 -30.33 -1.30
C ASN A 18 15.69 -29.97 -2.74
N THR A 19 15.32 -28.76 -3.19
CA THR A 19 15.67 -28.28 -4.54
C THR A 19 17.18 -28.05 -4.67
N ILE A 20 17.83 -27.50 -3.63
CA ILE A 20 19.29 -27.30 -3.60
C ILE A 20 20.02 -28.65 -3.60
N LEU A 21 19.56 -29.58 -2.77
CA LEU A 21 20.13 -30.93 -2.73
C LEU A 21 20.04 -31.61 -4.11
N ARG A 22 18.87 -31.54 -4.76
CA ARG A 22 18.68 -32.15 -6.09
C ARG A 22 19.50 -31.48 -7.20
N LYS A 23 19.60 -30.15 -7.20
CA LYS A 23 20.26 -29.41 -8.30
C LYS A 23 21.76 -29.29 -8.13
N CYS A 24 22.23 -29.14 -6.90
CA CYS A 24 23.63 -28.86 -6.60
C CYS A 24 24.34 -30.03 -5.92
N ASN A 25 23.61 -31.09 -5.53
CA ASN A 25 24.12 -32.22 -4.76
C ASN A 25 24.85 -31.81 -3.46
N VAL A 26 24.39 -30.72 -2.84
CA VAL A 26 24.94 -30.18 -1.60
C VAL A 26 23.83 -30.04 -0.57
N GLU A 27 24.06 -30.62 0.61
CA GLU A 27 23.14 -30.50 1.74
C GLU A 27 23.36 -29.17 2.48
N VAL A 28 22.31 -28.36 2.61
CA VAL A 28 22.40 -27.05 3.28
C VAL A 28 21.52 -27.05 4.54
N ARG A 29 22.17 -26.98 5.71
CA ARG A 29 21.47 -27.07 7.00
C ARG A 29 20.83 -25.76 7.46
N PHE A 30 21.59 -24.66 7.53
CA PHE A 30 21.13 -23.41 8.20
C PHE A 30 21.15 -22.15 7.31
N LYS A 31 21.87 -22.14 6.18
CA LYS A 31 22.07 -20.92 5.37
C LYS A 31 20.93 -20.55 4.41
N VAL A 32 19.98 -21.46 4.17
CA VAL A 32 18.89 -21.29 3.18
C VAL A 32 17.95 -20.14 3.56
N LEU A 33 17.67 -19.95 4.85
CA LEU A 33 16.86 -18.84 5.36
C LEU A 33 17.45 -17.48 4.99
N ARG A 34 18.74 -17.29 5.28
CA ARG A 34 19.46 -16.05 5.00
C ARG A 34 19.52 -15.78 3.49
N ALA A 35 19.84 -16.81 2.70
CA ALA A 35 19.84 -16.71 1.24
C ALA A 35 18.45 -16.34 0.68
N LYS A 36 17.37 -16.93 1.22
CA LYS A 36 15.98 -16.59 0.84
C LYS A 36 15.66 -15.13 1.18
N LYS A 37 16.04 -14.66 2.37
CA LYS A 37 15.84 -13.27 2.79
C LYS A 37 16.57 -12.29 1.87
N THR A 38 17.84 -12.52 1.59
CA THR A 38 18.64 -11.68 0.68
C THR A 38 18.08 -11.67 -0.74
N ALA A 39 17.63 -12.80 -1.26
CA ALA A 39 16.99 -12.85 -2.58
C ALA A 39 15.66 -12.09 -2.61
N LEU A 40 14.86 -12.17 -1.54
CA LEU A 40 13.61 -11.40 -1.43
C LEU A 40 13.88 -9.89 -1.36
N GLU A 41 14.90 -9.45 -0.61
CA GLU A 41 15.34 -8.05 -0.56
C GLU A 41 15.83 -7.56 -1.93
N ALA A 42 16.56 -8.39 -2.68
CA ALA A 42 17.01 -8.04 -4.03
C ALA A 42 15.86 -7.93 -5.04
N ILE A 43 14.83 -8.78 -4.93
CA ILE A 43 13.67 -8.80 -5.84
C ILE A 43 12.69 -7.67 -5.54
N ARG A 44 12.36 -7.44 -4.26
CA ARG A 44 11.37 -6.44 -3.84
C ARG A 44 11.94 -5.02 -3.76
N GLY A 45 13.26 -4.89 -3.90
CA GLY A 45 13.98 -3.67 -3.54
C GLY A 45 14.29 -3.65 -2.05
N ALA A 46 15.42 -3.03 -1.70
CA ALA A 46 15.79 -2.81 -0.31
C ALA A 46 15.01 -1.60 0.23
N GLU A 47 14.46 -1.69 1.46
CA GLU A 47 13.87 -0.53 2.16
C GLU A 47 14.82 0.69 2.16
N LYS A 48 16.13 0.43 2.13
CA LYS A 48 17.19 1.42 2.00
C LYS A 48 17.05 2.36 0.80
N GLN A 49 16.41 1.96 -0.31
CA GLN A 49 16.17 2.87 -1.43
C GLN A 49 15.25 4.04 -1.06
N TYR A 50 14.31 3.82 -0.14
CA TYR A 50 13.45 4.88 0.38
C TYR A 50 14.17 5.82 1.36
N GLU A 51 15.34 5.43 1.91
CA GLU A 51 16.17 6.35 2.71
C GLU A 51 16.71 7.51 1.87
N TYR A 52 16.91 7.30 0.56
CA TYR A 52 17.41 8.32 -0.37
C TYR A 52 16.34 9.25 -0.92
N LEU A 53 15.06 9.06 -0.55
CA LEU A 53 13.95 9.88 -1.05
C LEU A 53 14.21 11.38 -0.79
N TRP A 54 14.83 11.70 0.35
CA TRP A 54 15.26 13.05 0.70
C TRP A 54 16.26 13.62 -0.30
N ASN A 55 17.31 12.88 -0.63
CA ASN A 55 18.35 13.32 -1.57
C ASN A 55 17.78 13.51 -2.99
N TYR A 56 16.83 12.66 -3.39
CA TYR A 56 16.13 12.83 -4.67
C TYR A 56 15.28 14.10 -4.68
N CYS A 57 14.52 14.34 -3.61
CA CYS A 57 13.70 15.55 -3.51
C CYS A 57 14.55 16.82 -3.57
N GLU A 58 15.68 16.84 -2.84
CA GLU A 58 16.63 17.95 -2.90
C GLU A 58 17.21 18.14 -4.30
N THR A 59 17.58 17.05 -4.97
CA THR A 59 18.09 17.10 -6.35
C THR A 59 17.07 17.75 -7.30
N VAL A 60 15.80 17.37 -7.21
CA VAL A 60 14.73 17.93 -8.06
C VAL A 60 14.45 19.39 -7.71
N ARG A 61 14.52 19.80 -6.43
CA ARG A 61 14.42 21.21 -6.05
C ARG A 61 15.51 22.07 -6.66
N GLN A 62 16.74 21.54 -6.71
CA GLN A 62 17.89 22.26 -7.24
C GLN A 62 17.85 22.40 -8.76
N HIS A 63 17.47 21.33 -9.48
CA HIS A 63 17.57 21.30 -10.94
C HIS A 63 16.29 21.68 -11.66
N ASN A 64 15.12 21.49 -11.03
CA ASN A 64 13.81 21.76 -11.63
C ASN A 64 12.96 22.68 -10.71
N PRO A 65 13.39 23.95 -10.52
CA PRO A 65 12.68 24.90 -9.71
C PRO A 65 11.25 25.11 -10.24
N GLY A 66 10.25 24.90 -9.37
CA GLY A 66 8.82 24.90 -9.72
C GLY A 66 8.14 23.53 -9.56
N SER A 67 8.93 22.45 -9.46
CA SER A 67 8.39 21.12 -9.15
C SER A 67 7.81 21.07 -7.74
N LYS A 68 6.57 20.57 -7.60
CA LYS A 68 5.96 20.30 -6.28
C LYS A 68 6.28 18.87 -5.85
N LEU A 69 7.08 18.74 -4.80
CA LEU A 69 7.44 17.45 -4.19
C LEU A 69 6.78 17.34 -2.82
N ILE A 70 6.02 16.27 -2.60
CA ILE A 70 5.42 15.96 -1.31
C ILE A 70 6.37 15.00 -0.59
N GLN A 71 7.19 15.53 0.32
CA GLN A 71 8.22 14.75 1.03
C GLN A 71 7.67 13.83 2.14
N LYS A 72 6.45 14.10 2.60
CA LYS A 72 5.71 13.27 3.55
C LYS A 72 4.26 13.28 3.11
N GLY A 73 3.88 12.24 2.37
CA GLY A 73 2.49 12.00 2.00
C GLY A 73 1.86 10.98 2.95
N GLN A 74 0.59 11.15 3.25
CA GLN A 74 -0.25 10.14 3.87
C GLN A 74 -1.11 9.48 2.79
N LEU A 75 -1.23 8.16 2.86
CA LEU A 75 -2.03 7.38 1.93
C LEU A 75 -3.43 7.22 2.52
N LEU A 76 -4.43 7.75 1.82
CA LEU A 76 -5.84 7.50 2.11
C LEU A 76 -6.32 6.34 1.24
N VAL A 77 -7.05 5.41 1.83
CA VAL A 77 -7.57 4.22 1.12
C VAL A 77 -9.01 3.99 1.54
N ALA A 78 -9.91 3.88 0.57
CA ALA A 78 -11.25 3.34 0.75
C ALA A 78 -11.27 1.88 0.29
N VAL A 79 -11.82 1.01 1.13
CA VAL A 79 -11.99 -0.41 0.83
C VAL A 79 -13.47 -0.76 0.81
N GLY A 80 -13.91 -1.40 -0.27
CA GLY A 80 -15.26 -1.92 -0.44
C GLY A 80 -15.30 -3.44 -0.27
N ARG A 81 -16.51 -3.98 -0.11
CA ARG A 81 -16.76 -5.43 -0.21
C ARG A 81 -17.33 -5.78 -1.58
N ASP A 82 -16.79 -6.81 -2.21
CA ASP A 82 -17.33 -7.36 -3.46
C ASP A 82 -18.41 -8.42 -3.19
N GLY A 83 -19.03 -8.94 -4.26
CA GLY A 83 -20.06 -9.99 -4.16
C GLY A 83 -19.56 -11.36 -3.66
N ASN A 84 -18.27 -11.50 -3.40
CA ASN A 84 -17.64 -12.70 -2.86
C ASN A 84 -17.09 -12.46 -1.43
N ASP A 85 -17.57 -11.42 -0.73
CA ASP A 85 -17.13 -11.02 0.61
C ASP A 85 -15.64 -10.65 0.72
N ASN A 86 -14.96 -10.36 -0.38
CA ASN A 86 -13.58 -9.90 -0.33
C ASN A 86 -13.53 -8.39 -0.08
N MET A 87 -12.56 -7.97 0.75
CA MET A 87 -12.22 -6.55 0.92
C MET A 87 -11.29 -6.14 -0.23
N VAL A 88 -11.73 -5.21 -1.06
CA VAL A 88 -10.98 -4.70 -2.22
C VAL A 88 -10.81 -3.18 -2.14
N PRO A 89 -9.62 -2.62 -2.42
CA PRO A 89 -9.46 -1.18 -2.54
C PRO A 89 -10.31 -0.65 -3.69
N ILE A 90 -11.10 0.39 -3.44
CA ILE A 90 -11.98 1.03 -4.43
C ILE A 90 -11.53 2.45 -4.76
N ALA A 91 -10.83 3.14 -3.86
CA ALA A 91 -10.20 4.43 -4.11
C ALA A 91 -8.92 4.62 -3.27
N LEU A 92 -7.94 5.34 -3.82
CA LEU A 92 -6.66 5.63 -3.19
C LEU A 92 -6.24 7.07 -3.48
N ALA A 93 -5.67 7.77 -2.50
CA ALA A 93 -5.08 9.09 -2.70
C ALA A 93 -3.83 9.30 -1.84
N ILE A 94 -2.83 9.98 -2.39
CA ILE A 94 -1.66 10.45 -1.62
C ILE A 94 -1.87 11.92 -1.32
N VAL A 95 -2.06 12.26 -0.05
CA VAL A 95 -2.29 13.62 0.42
C VAL A 95 -1.09 14.13 1.22
N PRO A 96 -0.78 15.43 1.21
CA PRO A 96 0.32 15.96 2.03
C PRO A 96 0.08 15.80 3.54
N ILE A 97 -1.18 15.91 3.97
CA ILE A 97 -1.61 15.86 5.37
C ILE A 97 -2.98 15.21 5.42
N GLU A 98 -3.22 14.38 6.43
CA GLU A 98 -4.48 13.73 6.74
C GLU A 98 -5.25 14.59 7.73
N ASN A 99 -6.12 15.45 7.20
CA ASN A 99 -6.96 16.37 7.96
C ASN A 99 -8.40 16.38 7.41
N ARG A 100 -9.28 17.18 8.03
CA ARG A 100 -10.69 17.29 7.62
C ARG A 100 -10.83 17.66 6.13
N GLU A 101 -10.10 18.67 5.66
CA GLU A 101 -10.19 19.15 4.28
C GLU A 101 -9.82 18.07 3.26
N THR A 102 -8.72 17.35 3.51
CA THR A 102 -8.29 16.26 2.62
C THR A 102 -9.24 15.06 2.64
N TRP A 103 -9.87 14.77 3.79
CA TRP A 103 -10.88 13.73 3.88
C TRP A 103 -12.19 14.14 3.22
N THR A 104 -12.65 15.38 3.41
CA THR A 104 -13.84 15.91 2.73
C THR A 104 -13.66 15.84 1.22
N TRP A 105 -12.51 16.27 0.69
CA TRP A 105 -12.21 16.14 -0.73
C TRP A 105 -12.22 14.66 -1.17
N PHE A 106 -11.46 13.79 -0.51
CA PHE A 106 -11.36 12.38 -0.89
C PHE A 106 -12.71 11.65 -0.87
N VAL A 107 -13.52 11.88 0.16
CA VAL A 107 -14.86 11.28 0.28
C VAL A 107 -15.82 11.86 -0.75
N SER A 108 -15.73 13.15 -1.07
CA SER A 108 -16.54 13.75 -2.13
C SER A 108 -16.29 13.10 -3.49
N GLU A 109 -15.02 12.95 -3.88
CA GLU A 109 -14.64 12.28 -5.14
C GLU A 109 -15.11 10.82 -5.15
N LEU A 110 -14.91 10.09 -4.04
CA LEU A 110 -15.37 8.71 -3.91
C LEU A 110 -16.89 8.60 -4.08
N LEU A 111 -17.65 9.49 -3.45
CA LEU A 111 -19.12 9.49 -3.53
C LEU A 111 -19.60 9.79 -4.95
N GLU A 112 -18.96 10.72 -5.65
CA GLU A 112 -19.27 11.02 -7.05
C GLU A 112 -19.07 9.79 -7.94
N ASP A 113 -17.96 9.07 -7.75
CA ASP A 113 -17.63 7.87 -8.53
C ASP A 113 -18.57 6.68 -8.27
N ILE A 114 -19.02 6.48 -7.03
CA ILE A 114 -19.88 5.33 -6.67
C ILE A 114 -21.39 5.59 -6.85
N GLY A 115 -21.78 6.74 -7.42
CA GLY A 115 -23.18 7.05 -7.77
C GLY A 115 -23.95 7.91 -6.74
N GLY A 116 -23.22 8.60 -5.87
CA GLY A 116 -23.73 9.61 -4.94
C GLY A 116 -24.54 9.07 -3.75
N LEU A 117 -25.12 10.01 -3.01
CA LEU A 117 -25.92 9.77 -1.79
C LEU A 117 -27.38 9.41 -2.07
N GLY A 118 -27.86 9.67 -3.28
CA GLY A 118 -29.30 9.61 -3.60
C GLY A 118 -29.81 8.24 -4.00
N THR A 119 -28.93 7.29 -4.33
CA THR A 119 -29.32 6.01 -4.96
C THR A 119 -29.15 4.80 -4.04
N ASN A 120 -28.19 4.81 -3.12
CA ASN A 120 -27.82 3.66 -2.29
C ASN A 120 -27.61 4.05 -0.82
N LYS A 121 -28.00 3.15 0.10
CA LYS A 121 -27.64 3.26 1.53
C LYS A 121 -26.22 2.72 1.72
N TRP A 122 -25.26 3.62 1.90
CA TRP A 122 -23.87 3.26 2.18
C TRP A 122 -23.63 3.13 3.70
N SER A 123 -22.85 2.13 4.10
CA SER A 123 -22.36 1.98 5.48
C SER A 123 -20.85 2.19 5.50
N PHE A 124 -20.39 3.12 6.33
CA PHE A 124 -18.97 3.48 6.42
C PHE A 124 -18.38 2.99 7.74
N ILE A 125 -17.20 2.35 7.66
CA ILE A 125 -16.43 1.95 8.84
C ILE A 125 -15.11 2.71 8.79
N SER A 126 -14.81 3.46 9.85
CA SER A 126 -13.56 4.21 9.97
C SER A 126 -12.89 3.96 11.32
N ASP A 127 -11.59 4.26 11.41
CA ASP A 127 -10.79 4.18 12.63
C ASP A 127 -11.02 5.35 13.60
N ARG A 128 -12.11 6.10 13.40
CA ARG A 128 -12.52 7.28 14.19
C ARG A 128 -11.52 8.43 14.19
N GLN A 129 -10.70 8.56 13.16
CA GLN A 129 -9.90 9.75 12.99
C GLN A 129 -10.81 11.01 12.90
N LYS A 130 -10.50 12.05 13.67
CA LYS A 130 -11.39 13.23 13.82
C LYS A 130 -11.73 13.89 12.48
N GLY A 131 -10.73 14.07 11.61
CA GLY A 131 -10.93 14.69 10.29
C GLY A 131 -11.89 13.90 9.40
N LEU A 132 -11.81 12.58 9.45
CA LEU A 132 -12.67 11.69 8.67
C LEU A 132 -14.11 11.66 9.23
N ILE A 133 -14.28 11.60 10.55
CA ILE A 133 -15.61 11.67 11.18
C ILE A 133 -16.32 12.98 10.79
N ASP A 134 -15.61 14.10 10.87
CA ASP A 134 -16.18 15.40 10.55
C ASP A 134 -16.58 15.47 9.07
N ALA A 135 -15.74 14.95 8.17
CA ALA A 135 -16.04 14.88 6.73
C ALA A 135 -17.26 14.00 6.43
N LEU A 136 -17.38 12.83 7.06
CA LEU A 136 -18.50 11.91 6.83
C LEU A 136 -19.82 12.45 7.40
N LYS A 137 -19.79 13.16 8.54
CA LYS A 137 -20.98 13.85 9.07
C LYS A 137 -21.47 14.96 8.14
N GLU A 138 -20.54 15.65 7.47
CA GLU A 138 -20.86 16.72 6.54
C GLU A 138 -21.42 16.17 5.22
N LEU A 139 -20.77 15.15 4.66
CA LEU A 139 -21.07 14.63 3.32
C LEU A 139 -22.13 13.53 3.33
N VAL A 140 -22.26 12.77 4.42
CA VAL A 140 -23.12 11.58 4.48
C VAL A 140 -23.89 11.52 5.81
N PRO A 141 -24.65 12.58 6.18
CA PRO A 141 -25.26 12.71 7.50
C PRO A 141 -26.25 11.58 7.85
N GLU A 142 -26.87 10.98 6.83
CA GLU A 142 -27.86 9.91 6.95
C GLU A 142 -27.26 8.50 7.00
N SER A 143 -25.93 8.36 6.90
CA SER A 143 -25.28 7.05 6.96
C SER A 143 -25.12 6.55 8.40
N GLU A 144 -25.31 5.25 8.59
CA GLU A 144 -24.96 4.57 9.85
C GLU A 144 -23.44 4.45 9.96
N HIS A 145 -22.91 4.80 11.13
CA HIS A 145 -21.50 5.10 11.34
C HIS A 145 -20.89 4.47 12.60
#